data_AF-X1L7K8-F1
#
_entry.id   AF-X1L7K8-F1
#
_cell.length_a   1.000
_cell.length_b   1.000
_cell.length_c   1.000
_cell.angle_alpha   90.00
_cell.angle_beta   90.00
_cell.angle_gamma   90.00
#
_symmetry.space_group_name_H-M   'P 1'
#
loop_
_entity.id
_entity.type
_entity.pdbx_description
1 polymer ?
#
loop_
_entity_poly.entity_id
_entity_poly.type
_entity_poly.pdbx_seq_one_letter_code
_entity_poly.pdbx_strand_id
1 'polypeptide(L)'
;LGHNSAGYIEKLGPGVTNLKEGEPVAVFGGWGCGHCRFCRQGEEQLCNMMTWVGFGVDGGYAQYLHVPAQRHLIKLIGLEPAEAAPLVDAGLTPYRAIKKTLPYLYPGSVAVIIGVGNLGCFAVQIMKAISPGSRVIAVDVTDYSLQLASELGADYVVDARGDAADEIRQLTGEEGAQAIIDTVGIDNTLKTAATVAARKAIIVLVGVAGGTLPYSFLGLPSECVVTNSVWGSYTELEEVLALAVDGKVQARIRRFPLEDINEVLHLLDKGQILGQAVITP
;
A
#
# COMPACT_ATOMS: atom_id res chain seq x y z
N LEU A 1 -8.11 15.13 -10.07
CA LEU A 1 -7.82 13.71 -9.74
C LEU A 1 -6.34 13.42 -9.96
N GLY A 2 -5.87 12.26 -9.50
CA GLY A 2 -4.48 11.82 -9.66
C GLY A 2 -3.65 12.11 -8.41
N HIS A 3 -3.63 11.18 -7.47
CA HIS A 3 -2.86 11.30 -6.22
C HIS A 3 -1.55 10.50 -6.22
N ASN A 4 -1.31 9.73 -7.27
CA ASN A 4 -0.13 8.89 -7.44
C ASN A 4 0.82 9.53 -8.44
N SER A 5 1.55 10.56 -7.99
CA SER A 5 2.28 11.46 -8.87
C SER A 5 3.79 11.38 -8.68
N ALA A 6 4.50 11.27 -9.79
CA ALA A 6 5.93 11.47 -9.90
C ALA A 6 6.22 12.06 -11.29
N GLY A 7 7.26 12.87 -11.42
CA GLY A 7 7.58 13.54 -12.67
C GLY A 7 8.93 14.25 -12.61
N TYR A 8 9.10 15.23 -13.49
CA TYR A 8 10.30 16.07 -13.56
C TYR A 8 9.96 17.49 -13.09
N ILE A 9 10.88 18.13 -12.39
CA ILE A 9 10.70 19.53 -11.98
C ILE A 9 10.75 20.43 -13.21
N GLU A 10 9.60 20.99 -13.60
CA GLU A 10 9.56 21.96 -14.70
C GLU A 10 10.11 23.33 -14.26
N LYS A 11 9.65 23.82 -13.11
CA LYS A 11 9.98 25.16 -12.62
C LYS A 11 10.00 25.21 -11.11
N LEU A 12 10.92 25.99 -10.56
CA LEU A 12 11.06 26.19 -9.12
C LEU A 12 10.52 27.54 -8.64
N GLY A 13 9.89 27.53 -7.47
CA GLY A 13 9.52 28.75 -6.74
C GLY A 13 10.72 29.40 -6.04
N PRO A 14 10.62 30.68 -5.67
CA PRO A 14 11.68 31.37 -4.93
C PRO A 14 11.92 30.69 -3.57
N GLY A 15 13.19 30.54 -3.20
CA GLY A 15 13.60 29.94 -1.92
C GLY A 15 13.85 28.43 -1.93
N VAL A 16 13.53 27.75 -3.04
CA VAL A 16 13.94 26.34 -3.24
C VAL A 16 15.44 26.28 -3.52
N THR A 17 16.19 25.52 -2.72
CA THR A 17 17.66 25.51 -2.77
C THR A 17 18.27 24.12 -2.91
N ASN A 18 17.51 23.06 -2.63
CA ASN A 18 17.99 21.68 -2.62
C ASN A 18 17.49 20.85 -3.82
N LEU A 19 16.83 21.48 -4.79
CA LEU A 19 16.31 20.85 -6.00
C LEU A 19 16.66 21.69 -7.23
N LYS A 20 16.61 21.08 -8.43
CA LYS A 20 16.88 21.73 -9.71
C LYS A 20 15.81 21.37 -10.75
N GLU A 21 15.58 22.27 -11.69
CA GLU A 21 14.75 21.99 -12.87
C GLU A 21 15.33 20.79 -13.66
N GLY A 22 14.45 19.94 -14.17
CA GLY A 22 14.77 18.67 -14.82
C GLY A 22 15.04 17.50 -13.87
N GLU A 23 15.10 17.69 -12.55
CA GLU A 23 15.29 16.56 -11.63
C GLU A 23 14.03 15.69 -11.51
N PRO A 24 14.18 14.35 -11.48
CA PRO A 24 13.07 13.45 -11.24
C PRO A 24 12.67 13.43 -9.76
N VAL A 25 11.37 13.54 -9.48
CA VAL A 25 10.82 13.58 -8.13
C VAL A 25 9.54 12.76 -8.01
N ALA A 26 9.35 12.16 -6.85
CA ALA A 26 8.06 11.66 -6.38
C ALA A 26 7.35 12.72 -5.54
N VAL A 27 6.02 12.77 -5.62
CA VAL A 27 5.18 13.67 -4.83
C VAL A 27 4.58 12.89 -3.66
N PHE A 28 4.92 13.29 -2.44
CA PHE A 28 4.26 12.78 -1.24
C PHE A 28 2.84 13.36 -1.15
N GLY A 29 1.83 12.52 -0.98
CA GLY A 29 0.44 12.93 -1.16
C GLY A 29 -0.24 13.61 0.05
N GLY A 30 0.27 13.39 1.27
CA GLY A 30 -0.29 13.97 2.50
C GLY A 30 0.31 15.33 2.85
N TRP A 31 -0.33 16.43 2.45
CA TRP A 31 0.20 17.78 2.74
C TRP A 31 -0.35 18.33 4.04
N GLY A 32 0.40 18.14 5.13
CA GLY A 32 0.04 18.62 6.46
C GLY A 32 0.36 20.11 6.68
N CYS A 33 -0.11 20.68 7.80
CA CYS A 33 0.11 22.09 8.11
C CYS A 33 1.56 22.43 8.53
N GLY A 34 2.42 21.42 8.75
CA GLY A 34 3.83 21.59 9.13
C GLY A 34 4.09 21.98 10.59
N HIS A 35 3.05 22.30 11.38
CA HIS A 35 3.22 22.78 12.76
C HIS A 35 2.46 22.01 13.84
N CYS A 36 1.48 21.17 13.49
CA CYS A 36 0.76 20.36 14.48
C CYS A 36 1.64 19.20 14.99
N ARG A 37 1.22 18.53 16.08
CA ARG A 37 1.98 17.43 16.70
C ARG A 37 2.36 16.34 15.69
N PHE A 38 1.40 15.87 14.88
CA PHE A 38 1.66 14.82 13.89
C PHE A 38 2.63 15.28 12.81
N CYS A 39 2.46 16.50 12.27
CA CYS A 39 3.42 17.06 11.31
C CYS A 39 4.83 17.17 11.90
N ARG A 40 4.96 17.61 13.15
CA ARG A 40 6.26 17.71 13.85
C ARG A 40 6.87 16.34 14.17
N GLN A 41 6.08 15.27 14.13
CA GLN A 41 6.54 13.89 14.26
C GLN A 41 6.79 13.21 12.90
N GLY A 42 6.64 13.93 11.77
CA GLY A 42 6.79 13.38 10.42
C GLY A 42 5.55 12.64 9.89
N GLU A 43 4.45 12.65 10.64
CA GLU A 43 3.20 11.93 10.33
C GLU A 43 2.17 12.88 9.71
N GLU A 44 2.56 13.61 8.66
CA GLU A 44 1.74 14.65 8.04
C GLU A 44 0.40 14.16 7.47
N GLN A 45 0.35 12.91 7.02
CA GLN A 45 -0.87 12.24 6.55
C GLN A 45 -1.90 11.99 7.66
N LEU A 46 -1.59 12.30 8.91
CA LEU A 46 -2.52 12.28 10.05
C LEU A 46 -2.90 13.69 10.52
N CYS A 47 -2.51 14.73 9.79
CA CYS A 47 -2.82 16.11 10.17
C CYS A 47 -4.30 16.45 9.94
N ASN A 48 -4.97 17.02 10.95
CA ASN A 48 -6.38 17.41 10.84
C ASN A 48 -6.68 18.48 9.77
N MET A 49 -5.68 19.29 9.41
CA MET A 49 -5.77 20.32 8.37
C MET A 49 -5.07 19.91 7.07
N MET A 50 -4.84 18.60 6.88
CA MET A 50 -4.13 18.13 5.71
C MET A 50 -4.95 18.29 4.44
N THR A 51 -4.23 18.46 3.33
CA THR A 51 -4.80 18.41 1.99
C THR A 51 -4.21 17.22 1.26
N TRP A 52 -5.07 16.46 0.57
CA TRP A 52 -4.69 15.31 -0.22
C TRP A 52 -4.63 15.72 -1.68
N VAL A 53 -3.44 15.71 -2.27
CA VAL A 53 -3.25 15.99 -3.69
C VAL A 53 -4.10 15.02 -4.51
N GLY A 54 -4.83 15.53 -5.50
CA GLY A 54 -5.72 14.71 -6.34
C GLY A 54 -7.09 14.35 -5.75
N PHE A 55 -7.33 14.59 -4.45
CA PHE A 55 -8.66 14.43 -3.82
C PHE A 55 -9.29 15.77 -3.46
N GLY A 56 -8.58 16.59 -2.66
CA GLY A 56 -9.07 17.89 -2.18
C GLY A 56 -8.59 19.07 -3.02
N VAL A 57 -7.40 18.95 -3.62
CA VAL A 57 -6.82 19.92 -4.57
C VAL A 57 -6.45 19.21 -5.86
N ASP A 58 -6.13 19.98 -6.89
CA ASP A 58 -5.71 19.45 -8.19
C ASP A 58 -4.55 18.45 -8.07
N GLY A 59 -4.56 17.44 -8.94
CA GLY A 59 -3.65 16.29 -8.89
C GLY A 59 -2.96 16.03 -10.24
N GLY A 60 -2.25 14.92 -10.32
CA GLY A 60 -1.34 14.58 -11.42
C GLY A 60 -1.98 14.06 -12.70
N TYR A 61 -3.32 14.01 -12.83
CA TYR A 61 -3.96 13.78 -14.13
C TYR A 61 -3.98 15.07 -14.96
N ALA A 62 -2.78 15.60 -15.23
CA ALA A 62 -2.53 16.85 -15.93
C ALA A 62 -1.08 16.87 -16.44
N GLN A 63 -0.76 17.74 -17.41
CA GLN A 63 0.61 17.92 -17.90
C GLN A 63 1.55 18.53 -16.83
N TYR A 64 1.00 19.31 -15.90
CA TYR A 64 1.74 19.92 -14.79
C TYR A 64 0.94 19.79 -13.49
N LEU A 65 1.65 19.57 -12.40
CA LEU A 65 1.12 19.55 -11.04
C LEU A 65 1.84 20.58 -10.19
N HIS A 66 1.09 21.51 -9.60
CA HIS A 66 1.65 22.46 -8.64
C HIS A 66 1.82 21.80 -7.27
N VAL A 67 3.07 21.70 -6.79
CA VAL A 67 3.40 21.22 -5.44
C VAL A 67 3.76 22.42 -4.57
N PRO A 68 3.01 22.74 -3.50
CA PRO A 68 3.10 24.01 -2.80
C PRO A 68 4.41 24.22 -2.01
N ALA A 69 5.15 23.14 -1.72
CA ALA A 69 6.40 23.23 -0.98
C ALA A 69 7.35 22.07 -1.32
N GLN A 70 8.66 22.35 -1.38
CA GLN A 70 9.71 21.35 -1.66
C GLN A 70 9.70 20.16 -0.70
N ARG A 71 9.20 20.33 0.53
CA ARG A 71 9.11 19.26 1.55
C ARG A 71 8.12 18.15 1.21
N HIS A 72 7.30 18.34 0.17
CA HIS A 72 6.39 17.32 -0.35
C HIS A 72 6.97 16.58 -1.55
N LEU A 73 8.23 16.86 -1.90
CA LEU A 73 8.94 16.20 -2.97
C LEU A 73 10.02 15.29 -2.37
N ILE A 74 10.19 14.12 -2.97
CA ILE A 74 11.32 13.22 -2.75
C ILE A 74 12.08 13.13 -4.06
N LYS A 75 13.38 13.40 -4.04
CA LYS A 75 14.23 13.22 -5.20
C LYS A 75 14.38 11.74 -5.52
N LEU A 76 14.13 11.37 -6.77
CA LEU A 76 14.32 10.00 -7.24
C LEU A 76 15.78 9.77 -7.61
N ILE A 77 16.33 8.66 -7.14
CA ILE A 77 17.70 8.21 -7.44
C ILE A 77 17.58 6.79 -7.97
N GLY A 78 17.88 6.58 -9.25
CA GLY A 78 17.86 5.23 -9.85
C GLY A 78 16.47 4.66 -10.13
N LEU A 79 15.40 5.49 -10.09
CA LEU A 79 14.04 5.10 -10.46
C LEU A 79 13.46 6.09 -11.47
N GLU A 80 12.78 5.57 -12.49
CA GLU A 80 12.00 6.38 -13.41
C GLU A 80 10.72 6.87 -12.72
N PRO A 81 10.26 8.12 -12.97
CA PRO A 81 9.03 8.63 -12.37
C PRO A 81 7.80 7.72 -12.58
N ALA A 82 7.66 7.10 -13.75
CA ALA A 82 6.55 6.20 -14.03
C ALA A 82 6.55 4.94 -13.13
N GLU A 83 7.73 4.49 -12.69
CA GLU A 83 7.88 3.34 -11.78
C GLU A 83 7.68 3.76 -10.32
N ALA A 84 8.05 5.00 -9.97
CA ALA A 84 7.87 5.57 -8.65
C ALA A 84 6.41 5.99 -8.37
N ALA A 85 5.64 6.38 -9.40
CA ALA A 85 4.28 6.89 -9.24
C ALA A 85 3.34 5.92 -8.47
N PRO A 86 3.30 4.61 -8.75
CA PRO A 86 2.51 3.68 -7.93
C PRO A 86 3.01 3.55 -6.48
N LEU A 87 4.30 3.77 -6.23
CA LEU A 87 4.90 3.58 -4.91
C LEU A 87 4.48 4.67 -3.92
N VAL A 88 4.11 5.87 -4.38
CA VAL A 88 3.73 6.98 -3.49
C VAL A 88 2.41 6.75 -2.72
N ASP A 89 1.63 5.75 -3.12
CA ASP A 89 0.40 5.33 -2.44
C ASP A 89 0.30 3.81 -2.37
N ALA A 90 0.21 3.12 -3.52
CA ALA A 90 -0.02 1.68 -3.54
C ALA A 90 1.15 0.88 -2.94
N GLY A 91 2.39 1.39 -3.02
CA GLY A 91 3.53 0.83 -2.29
C GLY A 91 3.61 1.31 -0.84
N LEU A 92 3.40 2.60 -0.61
CA LEU A 92 3.52 3.25 0.69
C LEU A 92 2.49 2.78 1.72
N THR A 93 1.23 2.68 1.31
CA THR A 93 0.10 2.31 2.16
C THR A 93 0.27 0.92 2.81
N PRO A 94 0.54 -0.17 2.06
CA PRO A 94 0.82 -1.46 2.67
C PRO A 94 2.16 -1.48 3.43
N TYR A 95 3.15 -0.67 3.05
CA TYR A 95 4.41 -0.59 3.80
C TYR A 95 4.18 -0.11 5.23
N ARG A 96 3.42 0.98 5.43
CA ARG A 96 3.03 1.45 6.77
C ARG A 96 2.23 0.39 7.52
N ALA A 97 1.30 -0.28 6.83
CA ALA A 97 0.49 -1.35 7.43
C ALA A 97 1.39 -2.47 7.97
N ILE A 98 2.39 -2.90 7.18
CA ILE A 98 3.30 -3.97 7.58
C ILE A 98 4.22 -3.53 8.71
N LYS A 99 4.73 -2.30 8.73
CA LYS A 99 5.54 -1.80 9.86
C LYS A 99 4.83 -1.93 11.21
N LYS A 100 3.49 -1.77 11.25
CA LYS A 100 2.68 -1.99 12.47
C LYS A 100 2.69 -3.44 12.93
N THR A 101 2.92 -4.39 12.02
CA THR A 101 2.93 -5.83 12.31
C THR A 101 4.26 -6.36 12.80
N LEU A 102 5.37 -5.65 12.56
CA LEU A 102 6.72 -6.11 12.90
C LEU A 102 6.90 -6.53 14.38
N PRO A 103 6.30 -5.87 15.38
CA PRO A 103 6.40 -6.31 16.79
C PRO A 103 5.75 -7.68 17.07
N TYR A 104 4.93 -8.18 16.16
CA TYR A 104 4.18 -9.44 16.28
C TYR A 104 4.81 -10.58 15.46
N LEU A 105 5.78 -10.24 14.61
CA LEU A 105 6.42 -11.18 13.69
C LEU A 105 7.78 -11.63 14.24
N TYR A 106 8.07 -12.90 14.06
CA TYR A 106 9.32 -13.57 14.39
C TYR A 106 9.60 -14.68 13.34
N PRO A 107 10.82 -15.24 13.29
CA PRO A 107 11.10 -16.37 12.41
C PRO A 107 10.13 -17.53 12.68
N GLY A 108 9.41 -17.96 11.64
CA GLY A 108 8.36 -18.99 11.73
C GLY A 108 6.93 -18.44 11.80
N SER A 109 6.75 -17.15 12.10
CA SER A 109 5.42 -16.52 12.06
C SER A 109 4.78 -16.59 10.68
N VAL A 110 3.46 -16.48 10.65
CA VAL A 110 2.66 -16.41 9.43
C VAL A 110 2.02 -15.04 9.30
N ALA A 111 2.22 -14.42 8.14
CA ALA A 111 1.52 -13.23 7.70
C ALA A 111 0.53 -13.59 6.59
N VAL A 112 -0.72 -13.16 6.74
CA VAL A 112 -1.77 -13.33 5.73
C VAL A 112 -2.03 -11.98 5.06
N ILE A 113 -1.91 -11.93 3.73
CA ILE A 113 -2.25 -10.76 2.91
C ILE A 113 -3.55 -11.07 2.17
N ILE A 114 -4.62 -10.35 2.48
CA ILE A 114 -5.93 -10.53 1.84
C ILE A 114 -6.14 -9.46 0.76
N GLY A 115 -6.42 -9.91 -0.45
CA GLY A 115 -6.43 -9.13 -1.68
C GLY A 115 -5.01 -8.94 -2.22
N VAL A 116 -4.78 -9.31 -3.48
CA VAL A 116 -3.51 -9.14 -4.22
C VAL A 116 -3.75 -8.27 -5.47
N GLY A 117 -4.59 -7.26 -5.32
CA GLY A 117 -4.75 -6.18 -6.28
C GLY A 117 -3.63 -5.13 -6.19
N ASN A 118 -3.97 -3.88 -6.46
CA ASN A 118 -2.99 -2.79 -6.53
C ASN A 118 -2.12 -2.64 -5.27
N LEU A 119 -2.70 -2.75 -4.07
CA LEU A 119 -1.94 -2.64 -2.81
C LEU A 119 -1.32 -3.99 -2.42
N GLY A 120 -2.10 -5.06 -2.51
CA GLY A 120 -1.70 -6.38 -2.05
C GLY A 120 -0.47 -6.95 -2.75
N CYS A 121 -0.31 -6.68 -4.05
CA CYS A 121 0.89 -7.10 -4.78
C CYS A 121 2.18 -6.45 -4.23
N PHE A 122 2.11 -5.20 -3.76
CA PHE A 122 3.23 -4.57 -3.04
C PHE A 122 3.37 -5.15 -1.63
N ALA A 123 2.25 -5.39 -0.93
CA ALA A 123 2.27 -5.96 0.42
C ALA A 123 3.00 -7.31 0.49
N VAL A 124 2.79 -8.20 -0.48
CA VAL A 124 3.53 -9.48 -0.58
C VAL A 124 5.03 -9.24 -0.68
N GLN A 125 5.47 -8.42 -1.64
CA GLN A 125 6.89 -8.13 -1.87
C GLN A 125 7.53 -7.48 -0.64
N ILE A 126 6.86 -6.47 -0.07
CA ILE A 126 7.32 -5.75 1.12
C ILE A 126 7.47 -6.73 2.28
N MET A 127 6.47 -7.56 2.57
CA MET A 127 6.53 -8.52 3.68
C MET A 127 7.73 -9.47 3.52
N LYS A 128 7.98 -9.99 2.31
CA LYS A 128 9.15 -10.83 2.03
C LYS A 128 10.48 -10.09 2.20
N ALA A 129 10.51 -8.79 1.88
CA ALA A 129 11.72 -7.98 2.02
C ALA A 129 12.04 -7.64 3.49
N ILE A 130 11.04 -7.28 4.30
CA ILE A 130 11.27 -6.75 5.65
C ILE A 130 11.10 -7.78 6.77
N SER A 131 10.41 -8.89 6.51
CA SER A 131 10.28 -10.03 7.43
C SER A 131 10.56 -11.36 6.73
N PRO A 132 11.79 -11.60 6.23
CA PRO A 132 12.11 -12.81 5.45
C PRO A 132 11.96 -14.12 6.24
N GLY A 133 11.93 -14.06 7.58
CA GLY A 133 11.69 -15.22 8.45
C GLY A 133 10.22 -15.60 8.59
N SER A 134 9.29 -14.77 8.12
CA SER A 134 7.85 -15.06 8.15
C SER A 134 7.40 -15.76 6.87
N ARG A 135 6.45 -16.69 7.02
CA ARG A 135 5.71 -17.29 5.90
C ARG A 135 4.60 -16.33 5.47
N VAL A 136 4.47 -16.09 4.17
CA VAL A 136 3.46 -15.21 3.58
C VAL A 136 2.42 -16.06 2.88
N ILE A 137 1.17 -15.96 3.33
CA ILE A 137 0.01 -16.55 2.67
C ILE A 137 -0.75 -15.40 1.98
N ALA A 138 -0.89 -15.47 0.66
CA ALA A 138 -1.64 -14.50 -0.10
C ALA A 138 -3.02 -15.05 -0.49
N VAL A 139 -4.06 -14.24 -0.33
CA VAL A 139 -5.45 -14.66 -0.51
C VAL A 139 -6.11 -13.76 -1.54
N ASP A 140 -6.71 -14.33 -2.58
CA ASP A 140 -7.46 -13.59 -3.60
C ASP A 140 -8.58 -14.46 -4.20
N VAL A 141 -9.39 -13.88 -5.10
CA VAL A 141 -10.52 -14.56 -5.78
C VAL A 141 -10.29 -14.76 -7.27
N THR A 142 -9.18 -14.23 -7.82
CA THR A 142 -8.88 -14.35 -9.25
C THR A 142 -7.61 -15.17 -9.49
N ASP A 143 -7.63 -16.01 -10.53
CA ASP A 143 -6.49 -16.85 -10.90
C ASP A 143 -5.25 -16.01 -11.22
N TYR A 144 -5.46 -14.84 -11.85
CA TYR A 144 -4.37 -13.89 -12.13
C TYR A 144 -3.70 -13.39 -10.85
N SER A 145 -4.46 -12.93 -9.86
CA SER A 145 -3.92 -12.42 -8.60
C SER A 145 -3.20 -13.52 -7.81
N LEU A 146 -3.71 -14.74 -7.80
CA LEU A 146 -3.08 -15.89 -7.15
C LEU A 146 -1.76 -16.27 -7.83
N GLN A 147 -1.74 -16.29 -9.17
CA GLN A 147 -0.50 -16.49 -9.92
C GLN A 147 0.51 -15.37 -9.64
N LEU A 148 0.06 -14.12 -9.71
CA LEU A 148 0.89 -12.95 -9.42
C LEU A 148 1.49 -13.03 -8.01
N ALA A 149 0.70 -13.39 -7.00
CA ALA A 149 1.19 -13.53 -5.62
C ALA A 149 2.33 -14.56 -5.52
N SER A 150 2.19 -15.70 -6.20
CA SER A 150 3.23 -16.74 -6.26
C SER A 150 4.52 -16.21 -6.91
N GLU A 151 4.39 -15.52 -8.05
CA GLU A 151 5.53 -14.90 -8.75
C GLU A 151 6.23 -13.82 -7.92
N LEU A 152 5.49 -13.12 -7.05
CA LEU A 152 6.01 -12.08 -6.16
C LEU A 152 6.60 -12.64 -4.85
N GLY A 153 6.57 -13.96 -4.66
CA GLY A 153 7.24 -14.63 -3.55
C GLY A 153 6.36 -14.96 -2.35
N ALA A 154 5.03 -14.99 -2.50
CA ALA A 154 4.16 -15.61 -1.50
C ALA A 154 4.56 -17.09 -1.32
N ASP A 155 4.66 -17.55 -0.08
CA ASP A 155 5.01 -18.95 0.21
C ASP A 155 3.83 -19.89 -0.06
N TYR A 156 2.60 -19.37 0.11
CA TYR A 156 1.35 -20.05 -0.24
C TYR A 156 0.36 -19.06 -0.82
N VAL A 157 -0.53 -19.57 -1.67
CA VAL A 157 -1.67 -18.82 -2.22
C VAL A 157 -2.96 -19.58 -1.92
N VAL A 158 -4.02 -18.84 -1.58
CA VAL A 158 -5.32 -19.40 -1.15
C VAL A 158 -6.44 -18.74 -1.94
N ASP A 159 -7.32 -19.56 -2.52
CA ASP A 159 -8.46 -19.11 -3.31
C ASP A 159 -9.69 -18.86 -2.43
N ALA A 160 -10.07 -17.58 -2.30
CA ALA A 160 -11.20 -17.14 -1.50
C ALA A 160 -12.58 -17.37 -2.16
N ARG A 161 -12.65 -17.98 -3.34
CA ARG A 161 -13.91 -18.53 -3.89
C ARG A 161 -14.36 -19.79 -3.13
N GLY A 162 -13.42 -20.50 -2.49
CA GLY A 162 -13.68 -21.63 -1.59
C GLY A 162 -13.72 -21.22 -0.12
N ASP A 163 -13.44 -22.17 0.78
CA ASP A 163 -13.27 -21.87 2.21
C ASP A 163 -11.81 -21.49 2.52
N ALA A 164 -11.47 -20.23 2.25
CA ALA A 164 -10.13 -19.71 2.51
C ALA A 164 -9.73 -19.84 3.99
N ALA A 165 -10.68 -19.74 4.92
CA ALA A 165 -10.37 -19.78 6.35
C ALA A 165 -9.92 -21.19 6.76
N ASP A 166 -10.59 -22.24 6.25
CA ASP A 166 -10.18 -23.63 6.45
C ASP A 166 -8.80 -23.91 5.82
N GLU A 167 -8.56 -23.46 4.60
CA GLU A 167 -7.27 -23.67 3.93
C GLU A 167 -6.12 -22.98 4.67
N ILE A 168 -6.31 -21.73 5.11
CA ILE A 168 -5.32 -21.03 5.93
C ILE A 168 -5.08 -21.76 7.25
N ARG A 169 -6.12 -22.29 7.91
CA ARG A 169 -5.96 -23.10 9.13
C ARG A 169 -5.15 -24.37 8.88
N GLN A 170 -5.31 -25.03 7.74
CA GLN A 170 -4.50 -26.21 7.41
C GLN A 170 -3.00 -25.85 7.24
N LEU A 171 -2.71 -24.66 6.71
CA LEU A 171 -1.33 -24.15 6.55
C LEU A 171 -0.71 -23.63 7.85
N THR A 172 -1.54 -23.13 8.76
CA THR A 172 -1.11 -22.48 10.03
C THR A 172 -1.20 -23.39 11.24
N GLY A 173 -1.95 -24.49 11.16
CA GLY A 173 -2.24 -25.37 12.30
C GLY A 173 -3.12 -24.68 13.34
N GLU A 174 -3.01 -25.11 14.60
CA GLU A 174 -3.80 -24.57 15.71
C GLU A 174 -3.40 -23.14 16.11
N GLU A 175 -2.22 -22.68 15.69
CA GLU A 175 -1.70 -21.37 16.10
C GLU A 175 -2.38 -20.20 15.38
N GLY A 176 -2.75 -20.37 14.10
CA GLY A 176 -3.24 -19.29 13.24
C GLY A 176 -2.15 -18.32 12.78
N ALA A 177 -2.57 -17.19 12.19
CA ALA A 177 -1.68 -16.17 11.65
C ALA A 177 -1.39 -15.05 12.66
N GLN A 178 -0.12 -14.67 12.82
CA GLN A 178 0.29 -13.60 13.74
C GLN A 178 0.02 -12.19 13.19
N ALA A 179 0.06 -12.03 11.86
CA ALA A 179 -0.26 -10.77 11.20
C ALA A 179 -1.24 -10.99 10.06
N ILE A 180 -2.27 -10.16 9.96
CA ILE A 180 -3.22 -10.18 8.85
C ILE A 180 -3.34 -8.75 8.33
N ILE A 181 -3.15 -8.57 7.02
CA ILE A 181 -3.29 -7.30 6.34
C ILE A 181 -4.41 -7.44 5.31
N ASP A 182 -5.53 -6.75 5.54
CA ASP A 182 -6.69 -6.75 4.65
C ASP A 182 -6.65 -5.52 3.75
N THR A 183 -6.35 -5.73 2.47
CA THR A 183 -6.28 -4.67 1.45
C THR A 183 -7.59 -4.46 0.69
N VAL A 184 -8.66 -5.18 1.07
CA VAL A 184 -9.99 -5.13 0.43
C VAL A 184 -10.99 -4.43 1.34
N GLY A 185 -11.17 -4.92 2.57
CA GLY A 185 -12.03 -4.30 3.58
C GLY A 185 -13.53 -4.50 3.36
N ILE A 186 -13.95 -5.68 2.93
CA ILE A 186 -15.36 -6.11 2.89
C ILE A 186 -15.66 -7.05 4.08
N ASP A 187 -16.94 -7.27 4.39
CA ASP A 187 -17.35 -8.15 5.50
C ASP A 187 -16.72 -9.54 5.43
N ASN A 188 -16.62 -10.11 4.23
CA ASN A 188 -16.08 -11.46 4.05
C ASN A 188 -14.57 -11.55 4.34
N THR A 189 -13.80 -10.53 3.95
CA THR A 189 -12.34 -10.50 4.19
C THR A 189 -12.04 -10.24 5.66
N LEU A 190 -12.81 -9.36 6.31
CA LEU A 190 -12.72 -9.10 7.75
C LEU A 190 -13.10 -10.34 8.58
N LYS A 191 -14.16 -11.06 8.18
CA LYS A 191 -14.53 -12.33 8.81
C LYS A 191 -13.42 -13.37 8.67
N THR A 192 -12.84 -13.50 7.47
CA THR A 192 -11.72 -14.40 7.23
C THR A 192 -10.54 -14.05 8.13
N ALA A 193 -10.14 -12.77 8.16
CA ALA A 193 -9.07 -12.26 9.01
C ALA A 193 -9.27 -12.60 10.49
N ALA A 194 -10.47 -12.37 11.02
CA ALA A 194 -10.83 -12.70 12.40
C ALA A 194 -10.76 -14.21 12.70
N THR A 195 -11.15 -15.04 11.73
CA THR A 195 -11.24 -16.49 11.90
C THR A 195 -9.87 -17.16 11.86
N VAL A 196 -8.91 -16.60 11.11
CA VAL A 196 -7.56 -17.17 10.95
C VAL A 196 -6.53 -16.54 11.89
N ALA A 197 -6.92 -15.53 12.66
CA ALA A 197 -6.03 -14.84 13.58
C ALA A 197 -5.52 -15.76 14.70
N ALA A 198 -4.23 -15.62 15.01
CA ALA A 198 -3.62 -16.24 16.18
C ALA A 198 -3.99 -15.50 17.48
N ARG A 199 -3.68 -16.14 18.62
CA ARG A 199 -3.59 -15.42 19.90
C ARG A 199 -2.52 -14.33 19.79
N LYS A 200 -2.79 -13.16 20.35
CA LYS A 200 -1.92 -11.97 20.26
C LYS A 200 -1.65 -11.49 18.83
N ALA A 201 -2.46 -11.89 17.84
CA ALA A 201 -2.28 -11.44 16.47
C ALA A 201 -2.61 -9.95 16.31
N ILE A 202 -2.20 -9.40 15.16
CA ILE A 202 -2.63 -8.09 14.69
C ILE A 202 -3.36 -8.21 13.35
N ILE A 203 -4.55 -7.62 13.28
CA ILE A 203 -5.33 -7.44 12.06
C ILE A 203 -5.24 -5.95 11.69
N VAL A 204 -4.66 -5.66 10.53
CA VAL A 204 -4.53 -4.31 9.99
C VAL A 204 -5.46 -4.16 8.78
N LEU A 205 -6.52 -3.37 8.95
CA LEU A 205 -7.43 -2.98 7.88
C LEU A 205 -6.83 -1.83 7.07
N VAL A 206 -6.68 -2.04 5.78
CA VAL A 206 -6.18 -1.05 4.81
C VAL A 206 -7.25 -0.73 3.77
N GLY A 207 -7.98 -1.75 3.31
CA GLY A 207 -9.05 -1.59 2.34
C GLY A 207 -10.21 -0.74 2.86
N VAL A 208 -10.83 0.02 1.96
CA VAL A 208 -11.88 1.01 2.28
C VAL A 208 -13.25 0.62 1.69
N ALA A 209 -13.48 -0.66 1.41
CA ALA A 209 -14.72 -1.15 0.81
C ALA A 209 -15.94 -1.18 1.76
N GLY A 210 -15.80 -0.67 2.99
CA GLY A 210 -16.93 -0.37 3.89
C GLY A 210 -17.43 -1.54 4.75
N GLY A 211 -16.70 -2.65 4.80
CA GLY A 211 -17.03 -3.78 5.65
C GLY A 211 -16.92 -3.47 7.15
N THR A 212 -17.56 -4.30 7.97
CA THR A 212 -17.58 -4.20 9.43
C THR A 212 -17.08 -5.47 10.09
N LEU A 213 -16.23 -5.33 11.10
CA LEU A 213 -15.81 -6.44 11.96
C LEU A 213 -16.49 -6.32 13.34
N PRO A 214 -17.43 -7.23 13.68
CA PRO A 214 -18.01 -7.27 15.02
C PRO A 214 -16.94 -7.61 16.07
N TYR A 215 -16.85 -6.81 17.14
CA TYR A 215 -15.86 -6.99 18.20
C TYR A 215 -16.51 -7.24 19.57
N SER A 216 -16.09 -8.31 20.24
CA SER A 216 -16.50 -8.63 21.61
C SER A 216 -15.37 -9.40 22.32
N PHE A 217 -15.41 -9.48 23.65
CA PHE A 217 -14.34 -10.13 24.44
C PHE A 217 -14.05 -11.58 24.02
N LEU A 218 -15.07 -12.33 23.56
CA LEU A 218 -14.93 -13.71 23.08
C LEU A 218 -15.04 -13.82 21.55
N GLY A 219 -15.13 -12.69 20.84
CA GLY A 219 -15.30 -12.65 19.39
C GLY A 219 -14.00 -12.77 18.60
N LEU A 220 -12.86 -12.49 19.23
CA LEU A 220 -11.53 -12.66 18.65
C LEU A 220 -10.63 -13.49 19.58
N PRO A 221 -9.55 -14.09 19.05
CA PRO A 221 -8.52 -14.72 19.87
C PRO A 221 -8.00 -13.77 20.95
N SER A 222 -7.61 -14.34 22.10
CA SER A 222 -7.16 -13.54 23.25
C SER A 222 -6.03 -12.59 22.86
N GLU A 223 -6.16 -11.33 23.31
CA GLU A 223 -5.19 -10.25 23.09
C GLU A 223 -4.94 -9.90 21.61
N CYS A 224 -5.85 -10.28 20.70
CA CYS A 224 -5.79 -9.82 19.30
C CYS A 224 -5.99 -8.30 19.21
N VAL A 225 -5.20 -7.65 18.37
CA VAL A 225 -5.29 -6.22 18.08
C VAL A 225 -5.92 -6.03 16.71
N VAL A 226 -6.97 -5.21 16.65
CA VAL A 226 -7.55 -4.74 15.38
C VAL A 226 -7.22 -3.27 15.22
N THR A 227 -6.66 -2.89 14.08
CA THR A 227 -6.31 -1.50 13.79
C THR A 227 -6.46 -1.22 12.29
N ASN A 228 -6.25 0.04 11.91
CA ASN A 228 -6.18 0.44 10.51
C ASN A 228 -4.83 1.10 10.18
N SER A 229 -4.59 1.28 8.89
CA SER A 229 -3.45 2.05 8.38
C SER A 229 -3.92 3.06 7.35
N VAL A 230 -3.43 4.29 7.47
CA VAL A 230 -3.77 5.39 6.58
C VAL A 230 -2.50 5.88 5.90
N TRP A 231 -2.44 5.70 4.58
CA TRP A 231 -1.34 6.11 3.71
C TRP A 231 0.04 5.72 4.27
N GLY A 232 0.99 6.65 4.26
CA GLY A 232 2.31 6.55 4.87
C GLY A 232 2.83 7.92 5.26
N SER A 233 3.89 7.95 6.06
CA SER A 233 4.70 9.15 6.29
C SER A 233 5.66 9.40 5.13
N TYR A 234 6.21 10.61 5.07
CA TYR A 234 7.27 10.96 4.10
C TYR A 234 8.49 10.03 4.23
N THR A 235 8.92 9.77 5.47
CA THR A 235 10.08 8.90 5.74
C THR A 235 9.81 7.45 5.33
N GLU A 236 8.58 6.96 5.52
CA GLU A 236 8.20 5.63 5.03
C GLU A 236 8.20 5.56 3.50
N LEU A 237 7.89 6.65 2.81
CA LEU A 237 7.99 6.70 1.34
C LEU A 237 9.45 6.62 0.89
N GLU A 238 10.38 7.29 1.57
CA GLU A 238 11.81 7.14 1.29
C GLU A 238 12.27 5.69 1.46
N GLU A 239 11.81 5.01 2.51
CA GLU A 239 12.10 3.60 2.75
C GLU A 239 11.55 2.69 1.62
N VAL A 240 10.32 2.94 1.14
CA VAL A 240 9.73 2.20 0.00
C VAL A 240 10.49 2.44 -1.30
N LEU A 241 10.88 3.68 -1.58
CA LEU A 241 11.66 4.01 -2.77
C LEU A 241 13.04 3.33 -2.71
N ALA A 242 13.66 3.26 -1.54
CA ALA A 242 14.92 2.52 -1.36
C ALA A 242 14.75 1.01 -1.64
N LEU A 243 13.66 0.39 -1.17
CA LEU A 243 13.36 -1.01 -1.50
C LEU A 243 13.19 -1.24 -3.01
N ALA A 244 12.62 -0.25 -3.72
CA ALA A 244 12.48 -0.33 -5.17
C ALA A 244 13.80 -0.19 -5.91
N VAL A 245 14.69 0.73 -5.47
CA VAL A 245 16.06 0.86 -5.99
C VAL A 245 16.85 -0.44 -5.81
N ASP A 246 16.69 -1.11 -4.67
CA ASP A 246 17.34 -2.39 -4.37
C ASP A 246 16.68 -3.59 -5.10
N GLY A 247 15.67 -3.35 -5.92
CA GLY A 247 14.94 -4.37 -6.67
C GLY A 247 14.11 -5.32 -5.80
N LYS A 248 13.85 -4.96 -4.53
CA LYS A 248 13.02 -5.74 -3.60
C LYS A 248 11.53 -5.49 -3.78
N VAL A 249 11.17 -4.35 -4.33
CA VAL A 249 9.79 -3.97 -4.66
C VAL A 249 9.75 -3.46 -6.09
N GLN A 250 8.88 -4.04 -6.92
CA GLN A 250 8.75 -3.68 -8.32
C GLN A 250 7.29 -3.42 -8.68
N ALA A 251 7.06 -2.33 -9.40
CA ALA A 251 5.77 -2.01 -9.98
C ALA A 251 5.65 -2.63 -11.38
N ARG A 252 4.67 -3.52 -11.59
CA ARG A 252 4.31 -4.00 -12.94
C ARG A 252 3.45 -2.94 -13.62
N ILE A 253 4.08 -1.97 -14.27
CA ILE A 253 3.38 -0.81 -14.84
C ILE A 253 2.89 -1.05 -16.28
N ARG A 254 1.71 -0.52 -16.59
CA ARG A 254 1.23 -0.30 -17.96
C ARG A 254 0.97 1.18 -18.13
N ARG A 255 1.66 1.79 -19.11
CA ARG A 255 1.55 3.22 -19.40
C ARG A 255 0.35 3.48 -20.31
N PHE A 256 -0.36 4.57 -20.05
CA PHE A 256 -1.48 5.05 -20.84
C PHE A 256 -1.35 6.57 -21.02
N PRO A 257 -1.79 7.12 -22.15
CA PRO A 257 -1.79 8.56 -22.35
C PRO A 257 -2.91 9.24 -21.54
N LEU A 258 -2.80 10.54 -21.29
CA LEU A 258 -3.75 11.28 -20.44
C LEU A 258 -5.17 11.29 -21.02
N GLU A 259 -5.31 11.38 -22.34
CA GLU A 259 -6.58 11.35 -23.05
C GLU A 259 -7.39 10.08 -22.80
N ASP A 260 -6.73 8.97 -22.46
CA ASP A 260 -7.37 7.67 -22.23
C ASP A 260 -7.84 7.49 -20.77
N ILE A 261 -7.66 8.49 -19.88
CA ILE A 261 -7.91 8.34 -18.45
C ILE A 261 -9.30 7.79 -18.13
N ASN A 262 -10.34 8.25 -18.83
CA ASN A 262 -11.70 7.75 -18.60
C ASN A 262 -11.81 6.26 -18.94
N GLU A 263 -11.23 5.81 -20.05
CA GLU A 263 -11.23 4.40 -20.42
C GLU A 263 -10.43 3.56 -19.42
N VAL A 264 -9.26 4.06 -18.99
CA VAL A 264 -8.44 3.40 -17.96
C VAL A 264 -9.23 3.21 -16.66
N LEU A 265 -10.00 4.21 -16.22
CA LEU A 265 -10.84 4.10 -15.04
C LEU A 265 -11.96 3.06 -15.23
N HIS A 266 -12.57 2.97 -16.41
CA HIS A 266 -13.57 1.93 -16.71
C HIS A 266 -12.97 0.53 -16.74
N LEU A 267 -11.76 0.36 -17.28
CA LEU A 267 -11.04 -0.92 -17.27
C LEU A 267 -10.67 -1.31 -15.83
N LEU A 268 -10.27 -0.35 -15.00
CA LEU A 268 -9.95 -0.59 -13.59
C LEU A 268 -11.18 -1.05 -12.81
N ASP A 269 -12.33 -0.39 -12.99
CA ASP A 269 -13.61 -0.75 -12.36
C ASP A 269 -14.04 -2.19 -12.73
N LYS A 270 -13.80 -2.60 -13.98
CA LYS A 270 -14.06 -3.97 -14.46
C LYS A 270 -12.99 -5.00 -14.07
N GLY A 271 -11.92 -4.60 -13.37
CA GLY A 271 -10.81 -5.48 -13.03
C GLY A 271 -10.00 -5.97 -14.24
N GLN A 272 -10.00 -5.22 -15.34
CA GLN A 272 -9.36 -5.59 -16.61
C GLN A 272 -7.95 -5.02 -16.78
N ILE A 273 -7.43 -4.33 -15.75
CA ILE A 273 -6.05 -3.86 -15.71
C ILE A 273 -5.23 -4.85 -14.90
N LEU A 274 -4.27 -5.48 -15.58
CA LEU A 274 -3.26 -6.33 -14.97
C LEU A 274 -2.06 -5.45 -14.56
N GLY A 275 -1.79 -5.37 -13.26
CA GLY A 275 -0.74 -4.51 -12.71
C GLY A 275 -1.20 -3.06 -12.50
N GLN A 276 -0.26 -2.12 -12.50
CA GLN A 276 -0.49 -0.72 -12.19
C GLN A 276 -0.67 0.10 -13.46
N ALA A 277 -1.82 0.73 -13.65
CA ALA A 277 -2.01 1.72 -14.71
C ALA A 277 -1.32 3.04 -14.32
N VAL A 278 -0.47 3.54 -15.20
CA VAL A 278 0.24 4.82 -15.01
C VAL A 278 -0.07 5.74 -16.18
N ILE A 279 -0.61 6.92 -15.87
CA ILE A 279 -0.88 7.94 -16.87
C ILE A 279 0.42 8.71 -17.15
N THR A 280 0.77 8.83 -18.43
CA THR A 280 1.93 9.60 -18.91
C THR A 280 1.46 10.69 -19.88
N PRO A 281 1.35 11.95 -19.43
CA PRO A 281 0.89 13.09 -20.22
C PRO A 281 1.98 13.69 -21.13
#